data_AF-A0A1V6J9R7-F1
#
_entry.id   AF-A0A1V6J9R7-F1
#
_cell.length_a   1.000
_cell.length_b   1.000
_cell.length_c   1.000
_cell.angle_alpha   90.00
_cell.angle_beta   90.00
_cell.angle_gamma   90.00
#
_symmetry.space_group_name_H-M   'P 1'
#
loop_
_entity.id
_entity.type
_entity.pdbx_description
1 polymer ?
#
loop_
_entity_poly.entity_id
_entity_poly.type
_entity_poly.pdbx_seq_one_letter_code
_entity_poly.pdbx_strand_id
1 'polypeptide(L)'
;MNKHLLLIFICLIALASNAQTSDLVFLIPAGEKYEGQDVLKEMERIDPDYFKAYNQLMRGFMAESFSLYDLMQNYRVHQGKISEKEPLYIAFTQHGINQACRGFVLQTENGIIKKDETYYIDFDRDILDENPAKAGSITQVLPQEIGRIILSQLSGRVSQIVPKEHYFCTQTDRATAFYEGFAEHFRFISVQSEPDERIKRTIQEDLREIGVWLPKYIHGFRRDYNLKGRFGVFRASAPVWYPKLEIMRNHTFIEGRLIQRPPQLSRNDDPWLQILYKDASVWPDITRYRTMNNAVATEGVIATFFSYLIASNGKKNYYPPLYYRDFLPDDSTFIFERQIFPLRNEYLKIFTVLAKYVRMDVLDSRTQIIDFIEGYSKEFPDEAGLVKGIWRAASGIDYQPDLPEPLWVVNNNAHFTPWVLSQFGPKLKTYPFDINNCDSVELIAVKGVTPTDAVELIQYRNQKGGFQSLAQMASIPKLSPSAREGLAQLQPYQKEKISTKNPSPSWFYTYTLWAFLKTAFLYFIVIGLIYFGVAQLLHYHPKPVQYLWNFLQFFLLSLLGIVCTAITTRNIMLFMGFVLVILAIQYVFRRKQGMACWFEMGTTLFMSLLLVYSLY
;
A
#
# COMPACT_ATOMS: atom_id res chain seq x y z
N MET A 1 18.89 -39.34 -39.01
CA MET A 1 17.89 -38.51 -38.30
C MET A 1 16.67 -38.38 -39.22
N ASN A 2 15.50 -38.85 -38.78
CA ASN A 2 14.33 -39.03 -39.66
C ASN A 2 13.81 -37.67 -40.15
N LYS A 3 13.54 -37.49 -41.45
CA LYS A 3 13.08 -36.20 -42.03
C LYS A 3 11.86 -35.62 -41.29
N HIS A 4 10.98 -36.48 -40.78
CA HIS A 4 9.84 -36.08 -39.96
C HIS A 4 10.22 -35.50 -38.60
N LEU A 5 11.29 -35.97 -37.97
CA LEU A 5 11.80 -35.44 -36.70
C LEU A 5 12.44 -34.07 -36.89
N LEU A 6 13.18 -33.87 -37.99
CA LEU A 6 13.73 -32.57 -38.35
C LEU A 6 12.61 -31.58 -38.68
N LEU A 7 11.55 -32.01 -39.39
CA LEU A 7 10.39 -31.17 -39.68
C LEU A 7 9.62 -30.80 -38.41
N ILE A 8 9.42 -31.75 -37.48
CA ILE A 8 8.80 -31.47 -36.18
C ILE A 8 9.67 -30.51 -35.36
N PHE A 9 10.99 -30.67 -35.39
CA PHE A 9 11.91 -29.77 -34.68
C PHE A 9 11.94 -28.38 -35.31
N ILE A 10 11.92 -28.27 -36.65
CA ILE A 10 11.82 -26.99 -37.36
C ILE A 10 10.45 -26.36 -37.15
N CYS A 11 9.36 -27.13 -37.15
CA CYS A 11 8.03 -26.64 -36.82
C CYS A 11 7.92 -26.22 -35.34
N LEU A 12 8.58 -26.92 -34.41
CA LEU A 12 8.64 -26.53 -33.00
C LEU A 12 9.49 -25.27 -32.81
N ILE A 13 10.60 -25.12 -33.54
CA ILE A 13 11.41 -23.89 -33.55
C ILE A 13 10.63 -22.76 -34.21
N ALA A 14 9.90 -23.01 -35.30
CA ALA A 14 9.07 -22.03 -36.00
C ALA A 14 7.83 -21.62 -35.18
N LEU A 15 7.24 -22.55 -34.43
CA LEU A 15 6.14 -22.29 -33.49
C LEU A 15 6.65 -21.59 -32.22
N ALA A 16 7.88 -21.89 -31.78
CA ALA A 16 8.54 -21.18 -30.69
C ALA A 16 9.02 -19.79 -31.11
N SER A 17 9.36 -19.57 -32.39
CA SER A 17 9.74 -18.26 -32.92
C SER A 17 8.55 -17.41 -33.37
N ASN A 18 7.38 -18.01 -33.64
CA ASN A 18 6.12 -17.32 -33.92
C ASN A 18 5.20 -17.17 -32.70
N ALA A 19 5.65 -17.55 -31.50
CA ALA A 19 5.10 -16.96 -30.30
C ALA A 19 5.59 -15.52 -30.30
N GLN A 20 4.82 -14.64 -30.97
CA GLN A 20 5.03 -13.21 -31.03
C GLN A 20 5.03 -12.72 -29.59
N THR A 21 6.22 -12.69 -28.99
CA THR A 21 6.45 -12.05 -27.71
C THR A 21 6.05 -10.61 -27.96
N SER A 22 5.18 -10.07 -27.10
CA SER A 22 5.08 -8.62 -26.90
C SER A 22 6.45 -7.99 -27.09
N ASP A 23 6.57 -6.91 -27.86
CA ASP A 23 7.82 -6.18 -28.02
C ASP A 23 8.28 -5.69 -26.63
N LEU A 24 9.06 -6.52 -25.94
CA LEU A 24 9.53 -6.33 -24.58
C LEU A 24 10.99 -5.94 -24.69
N VAL A 25 11.32 -4.77 -24.16
CA VAL A 25 12.67 -4.23 -24.25
C VAL A 25 13.23 -4.06 -22.85
N PHE A 26 14.33 -4.75 -22.57
CA PHE A 26 15.08 -4.57 -21.33
C PHE A 26 16.05 -3.41 -21.48
N LEU A 27 16.10 -2.53 -20.49
CA LEU A 27 16.93 -1.35 -20.46
C LEU A 27 17.93 -1.40 -19.30
N ILE A 28 19.12 -0.85 -19.53
CA ILE A 28 20.15 -0.63 -18.51
C ILE A 28 20.72 0.78 -18.60
N PRO A 29 21.30 1.34 -17.52
CA PRO A 29 21.98 2.63 -17.60
C PRO A 29 23.13 2.60 -18.62
N ALA A 30 23.19 3.61 -19.48
CA ALA A 30 24.31 3.82 -20.40
C ALA A 30 25.56 4.39 -19.71
N GLY A 31 25.41 4.88 -18.46
CA GLY A 31 26.50 5.48 -17.68
C GLY A 31 26.74 6.97 -17.98
N GLU A 32 25.85 7.58 -18.77
CA GLU A 32 25.91 8.99 -19.13
C GLU A 32 24.59 9.71 -18.83
N LYS A 33 24.64 11.06 -18.84
CA LYS A 33 23.47 11.90 -18.62
C LYS A 33 23.22 12.80 -19.83
N TYR A 34 21.95 12.99 -20.15
CA TYR A 34 21.49 13.92 -21.17
C TYR A 34 20.50 14.91 -20.54
N GLU A 35 20.82 16.20 -20.57
CA GLU A 35 20.03 17.26 -19.93
C GLU A 35 19.69 16.98 -18.45
N GLY A 36 20.63 16.33 -17.73
CA GLY A 36 20.48 16.01 -16.31
C GLY A 36 19.69 14.72 -16.01
N GLN A 37 19.10 14.07 -17.02
CA GLN A 37 18.47 12.75 -16.89
C GLN A 37 19.45 11.64 -17.22
N ASP A 38 19.33 10.49 -16.55
CA ASP A 38 20.12 9.29 -16.88
C ASP A 38 19.70 8.74 -18.24
N VAL A 39 20.69 8.44 -19.08
CA VAL A 39 20.47 7.81 -20.40
C VAL A 39 20.39 6.30 -20.21
N LEU A 40 19.33 5.70 -20.73
CA LEU A 40 19.15 4.26 -20.80
C LEU A 40 19.55 3.74 -22.17
N LYS A 41 20.01 2.49 -22.23
CA LYS A 41 20.25 1.78 -23.49
C LYS A 41 19.59 0.41 -23.44
N GLU A 42 19.31 -0.16 -24.60
CA GLU A 42 18.81 -1.53 -24.68
C GLU A 42 19.86 -2.52 -24.17
N MET A 43 19.38 -3.51 -23.41
CA MET A 43 20.20 -4.61 -22.93
C MET A 43 20.38 -5.62 -24.06
N GLU A 44 21.63 -5.91 -24.38
CA GLU A 44 22.01 -6.86 -25.42
C GLU A 44 22.06 -8.29 -24.86
N ARG A 45 21.98 -9.30 -25.74
CA ARG A 45 22.09 -10.71 -25.33
C ARG A 45 23.45 -11.06 -24.70
N ILE A 46 24.47 -10.26 -24.97
CA ILE A 46 25.80 -10.41 -24.38
C ILE A 46 25.87 -9.89 -22.95
N ASP A 47 24.90 -9.08 -22.52
CA ASP A 47 24.86 -8.56 -21.17
C ASP A 47 24.57 -9.70 -20.17
N PRO A 48 25.28 -9.75 -19.03
CA PRO A 48 25.22 -10.86 -18.09
C PRO A 48 23.82 -11.06 -17.48
N ASP A 49 23.02 -10.00 -17.40
CA ASP A 49 21.70 -10.03 -16.80
C ASP A 49 20.57 -10.33 -17.80
N TYR A 50 20.84 -10.31 -19.12
CA TYR A 50 19.79 -10.48 -20.14
C TYR A 50 19.06 -11.80 -19.98
N PHE A 51 19.81 -12.90 -19.90
CA PHE A 51 19.19 -14.22 -19.72
C PHE A 51 18.55 -14.39 -18.35
N LYS A 52 19.02 -13.68 -17.32
CA LYS A 52 18.36 -13.69 -16.01
C LYS A 52 16.99 -13.02 -16.10
N ALA A 53 16.95 -11.79 -16.59
CA ALA A 53 15.72 -11.01 -16.79
C ALA A 53 14.74 -11.77 -17.68
N TYR A 54 15.19 -12.24 -18.85
CA TYR A 54 14.34 -12.98 -19.79
C TYR A 54 13.75 -14.25 -19.14
N ASN A 55 14.58 -15.08 -18.51
CA ASN A 55 14.10 -16.33 -17.92
C ASN A 55 13.16 -16.13 -16.73
N GLN A 56 13.37 -15.07 -15.95
CA GLN A 56 12.55 -14.76 -14.79
C GLN A 56 11.21 -14.16 -15.19
N LEU A 57 11.20 -13.24 -16.16
CA LEU A 57 10.01 -12.46 -16.52
C LEU A 57 9.09 -13.15 -17.53
N MET A 58 9.62 -13.97 -18.43
CA MET A 58 8.85 -14.60 -19.51
C MET A 58 8.12 -15.89 -19.07
N ARG A 59 7.59 -15.92 -17.83
CA ARG A 59 6.93 -17.10 -17.27
C ARG A 59 5.67 -16.73 -16.47
N GLY A 60 4.82 -17.74 -16.26
CA GLY A 60 3.63 -17.64 -15.42
C GLY A 60 2.71 -16.51 -15.85
N PHE A 61 2.08 -15.84 -14.87
CA PHE A 61 1.18 -14.72 -15.14
C PHE A 61 1.91 -13.44 -15.59
N MET A 62 3.23 -13.31 -15.37
CA MET A 62 3.99 -12.17 -15.90
C MET A 62 3.96 -12.16 -17.43
N ALA A 63 4.24 -13.31 -18.05
CA ALA A 63 4.11 -13.47 -19.50
C ALA A 63 2.68 -13.19 -20.02
N GLU A 64 1.68 -13.58 -19.24
CA GLU A 64 0.29 -13.26 -19.58
C GLU A 64 0.00 -11.76 -19.49
N SER A 65 0.52 -11.07 -18.47
CA SER A 65 0.38 -9.61 -18.36
C SER A 65 1.03 -8.85 -19.52
N PHE A 66 2.14 -9.35 -20.07
CA PHE A 66 2.72 -8.82 -21.31
C PHE A 66 1.81 -9.05 -22.52
N SER A 67 1.18 -10.21 -22.60
CA SER A 67 0.20 -10.51 -23.65
C SER A 67 -1.02 -9.59 -23.57
N LEU A 68 -1.50 -9.31 -22.36
CA LEU A 68 -2.58 -8.35 -22.13
C LEU A 68 -2.19 -6.93 -22.53
N TYR A 69 -0.95 -6.52 -22.26
CA TYR A 69 -0.42 -5.23 -22.72
C TYR A 69 -0.41 -5.16 -24.25
N ASP A 70 0.06 -6.19 -24.96
CA ASP A 70 0.07 -6.23 -26.43
C ASP A 70 -1.35 -6.15 -27.03
N LEU A 71 -2.31 -6.91 -26.48
CA LEU A 71 -3.71 -6.85 -26.89
C LEU A 71 -4.30 -5.45 -26.72
N MET A 72 -3.95 -4.77 -25.62
CA MET A 72 -4.35 -3.37 -25.39
C MET A 72 -3.67 -2.41 -26.38
N GLN A 73 -2.40 -2.63 -26.77
CA GLN A 73 -1.74 -1.84 -27.80
C GLN A 73 -2.41 -2.01 -29.18
N ASN A 74 -2.75 -3.24 -29.57
CA ASN A 74 -3.55 -3.50 -30.79
C ASN A 74 -4.84 -2.68 -30.77
N TYR A 75 -5.57 -2.76 -29.65
CA TYR A 75 -6.79 -1.99 -29.46
C TYR A 75 -6.58 -0.49 -29.66
N ARG A 76 -5.52 0.09 -29.08
CA ARG A 76 -5.23 1.51 -29.25
C ARG A 76 -4.87 1.88 -30.69
N VAL A 77 -4.14 1.02 -31.42
CA VAL A 77 -3.85 1.20 -32.85
C VAL A 77 -5.14 1.17 -33.67
N HIS A 78 -5.98 0.15 -33.51
CA HIS A 78 -7.22 0.00 -34.25
C HIS A 78 -8.26 1.09 -33.95
N GLN A 79 -8.25 1.63 -32.73
CA GLN A 79 -9.06 2.80 -32.36
C GLN A 79 -8.45 4.13 -32.82
N GLY A 80 -7.34 4.11 -33.57
CA GLY A 80 -6.65 5.30 -34.08
C GLY A 80 -6.05 6.19 -32.99
N LYS A 81 -5.79 5.65 -31.80
CA LYS A 81 -5.22 6.40 -30.66
C LYS A 81 -3.71 6.54 -30.74
N ILE A 82 -3.05 5.60 -31.41
CA ILE A 82 -1.61 5.59 -31.69
C ILE A 82 -1.42 5.06 -33.12
N SER A 83 -0.33 5.47 -33.78
CA SER A 83 -0.01 5.04 -35.15
C SER A 83 0.62 3.65 -35.21
N GLU A 84 1.35 3.29 -34.17
CA GLU A 84 2.07 2.02 -34.04
C GLU A 84 2.08 1.57 -32.58
N LYS A 85 2.37 0.30 -32.35
CA LYS A 85 2.51 -0.24 -31.00
C LYS A 85 3.76 0.32 -30.33
N GLU A 86 3.63 0.64 -29.04
CA GLU A 86 4.78 0.98 -28.22
C GLU A 86 5.24 -0.29 -27.45
N PRO A 87 6.54 -0.64 -27.53
CA PRO A 87 7.11 -1.71 -26.71
C PRO A 87 6.88 -1.50 -25.22
N LEU A 88 6.83 -2.59 -24.44
CA LEU A 88 6.91 -2.49 -23.00
C LEU A 88 8.39 -2.42 -22.59
N TYR A 89 8.78 -1.33 -21.94
CA TYR A 89 10.15 -1.12 -21.49
C TYR A 89 10.29 -1.50 -20.01
N ILE A 90 11.30 -2.30 -19.67
CA ILE A 90 11.67 -2.63 -18.29
C ILE A 90 13.13 -2.26 -18.07
N ALA A 91 13.36 -1.26 -17.23
CA ALA A 91 14.69 -0.82 -16.85
C ALA A 91 15.17 -1.50 -15.56
N PHE A 92 16.44 -1.87 -15.54
CA PHE A 92 17.13 -2.39 -14.36
C PHE A 92 18.21 -1.40 -13.96
N THR A 93 17.90 -0.51 -13.03
CA THR A 93 18.78 0.57 -12.58
C THR A 93 19.33 0.33 -11.18
N GLN A 94 20.40 1.02 -10.80
CA GLN A 94 20.87 1.02 -9.41
C GLN A 94 19.97 1.95 -8.59
N HIS A 95 19.40 1.46 -7.49
CA HIS A 95 18.42 2.20 -6.67
C HIS A 95 17.10 2.45 -7.40
N GLY A 96 16.69 1.53 -8.26
CA GLY A 96 15.40 1.57 -8.93
C GLY A 96 14.25 1.62 -7.94
N ILE A 97 13.16 2.28 -8.34
CA ILE A 97 12.01 2.60 -7.48
C ILE A 97 10.92 1.52 -7.48
N ASN A 98 11.12 0.45 -8.25
CA ASN A 98 10.22 -0.71 -8.39
C ASN A 98 8.78 -0.33 -8.77
N GLN A 99 8.63 0.60 -9.71
CA GLN A 99 7.32 1.13 -10.11
C GLN A 99 7.28 1.53 -11.59
N ALA A 100 6.06 1.66 -12.12
CA ALA A 100 5.81 2.26 -13.42
C ALA A 100 6.21 3.74 -13.43
N CYS A 101 7.00 4.10 -14.43
CA CYS A 101 7.53 5.44 -14.70
C CYS A 101 7.08 5.90 -16.09
N ARG A 102 7.32 7.17 -16.39
CA ARG A 102 7.09 7.73 -17.72
C ARG A 102 8.09 8.81 -18.05
N GLY A 103 8.51 8.84 -19.31
CA GLY A 103 9.53 9.76 -19.76
C GLY A 103 10.90 9.21 -19.44
N PHE A 104 11.67 8.88 -20.47
CA PHE A 104 13.07 8.50 -20.32
C PHE A 104 13.86 8.89 -21.58
N VAL A 105 15.18 8.87 -21.44
CA VAL A 105 16.10 9.12 -22.54
C VAL A 105 16.72 7.80 -22.97
N LEU A 106 16.61 7.47 -24.25
CA LEU A 106 17.09 6.22 -24.83
C LEU A 106 18.25 6.47 -25.79
N GLN A 107 19.36 5.76 -25.58
CA GLN A 107 20.45 5.65 -26.54
C GLN A 107 20.10 4.60 -27.58
N THR A 108 20.18 5.00 -28.84
CA THR A 108 20.00 4.13 -30.02
C THR A 108 21.24 4.21 -30.91
N GLU A 109 21.35 3.34 -31.90
CA GLU A 109 22.42 3.38 -32.91
C GLU A 109 22.50 4.74 -33.63
N ASN A 110 21.35 5.42 -33.78
CA ASN A 110 21.24 6.71 -34.47
C ASN A 110 21.39 7.92 -33.52
N GLY A 111 21.76 7.69 -32.27
CA GLY A 111 21.92 8.72 -31.24
C GLY A 111 20.86 8.66 -30.13
N ILE A 112 20.67 9.78 -29.44
CA ILE A 112 19.82 9.87 -28.25
C ILE A 112 18.40 10.30 -28.65
N ILE A 113 17.39 9.57 -28.17
CA ILE A 113 15.96 9.83 -28.39
C ILE A 113 15.28 10.07 -27.04
N LYS A 114 14.45 11.12 -26.94
CA LYS A 114 13.58 11.35 -25.79
C LYS A 114 12.23 10.66 -25.99
N LYS A 115 11.80 9.92 -24.97
CA LYS A 115 10.52 9.21 -24.93
C LYS A 115 9.62 9.77 -23.83
N ASP A 116 9.31 11.06 -23.92
CA ASP A 116 8.63 11.86 -22.86
C ASP A 116 7.25 11.32 -22.44
N GLU A 117 6.54 10.67 -23.36
CA GLU A 117 5.20 10.14 -23.14
C GLU A 117 5.15 8.62 -22.95
N THR A 118 6.28 7.93 -23.13
CA THR A 118 6.37 6.47 -23.07
C THR A 118 6.51 5.97 -21.64
N TYR A 119 5.79 4.90 -21.33
CA TYR A 119 5.86 4.21 -20.05
C TYR A 119 6.98 3.18 -20.04
N TYR A 120 7.63 3.06 -18.89
CA TYR A 120 8.57 1.99 -18.59
C TYR A 120 8.42 1.58 -17.13
N ILE A 121 8.94 0.43 -16.75
CA ILE A 121 8.98 0.01 -15.35
C ILE A 121 10.43 0.05 -14.90
N ASP A 122 10.71 0.76 -13.81
CA ASP A 122 12.05 0.86 -13.26
C ASP A 122 12.19 -0.05 -12.04
N PHE A 123 12.98 -1.11 -12.18
CA PHE A 123 13.33 -1.98 -11.06
C PHE A 123 14.75 -1.74 -10.59
N ASP A 124 14.94 -1.90 -9.28
CA ASP A 124 16.28 -2.09 -8.75
C ASP A 124 16.86 -3.39 -9.33
N ARG A 125 18.10 -3.32 -9.85
CA ARG A 125 18.79 -4.45 -10.47
C ARG A 125 18.83 -5.70 -9.57
N ASP A 126 18.89 -5.53 -8.25
CA ASP A 126 18.95 -6.64 -7.29
C ASP A 126 17.71 -7.55 -7.33
N ILE A 127 16.59 -7.07 -7.90
CA ILE A 127 15.37 -7.86 -8.07
C ILE A 127 15.58 -9.14 -8.90
N LEU A 128 16.59 -9.16 -9.77
CA LEU A 128 16.94 -10.30 -10.62
C LEU A 128 17.57 -11.46 -9.84
N ASP A 129 18.08 -11.19 -8.63
CA ASP A 129 18.66 -12.19 -7.74
C ASP A 129 17.69 -12.58 -6.61
N GLU A 130 16.50 -11.96 -6.54
CA GLU A 130 15.47 -12.29 -5.56
C GLU A 130 14.75 -13.61 -5.87
N ASN A 131 14.26 -14.28 -4.82
CA ASN A 131 13.44 -15.47 -4.98
C ASN A 131 12.05 -15.11 -5.55
N PRO A 132 11.70 -15.52 -6.78
CA PRO A 132 10.41 -15.21 -7.39
C PRO A 132 9.23 -15.87 -6.66
N ALA A 133 9.46 -16.93 -5.89
CA ALA A 133 8.42 -17.66 -5.18
C ALA A 133 8.03 -17.05 -3.82
N LYS A 134 8.56 -15.87 -3.47
CA LYS A 134 8.25 -15.16 -2.23
C LYS A 134 6.99 -14.30 -2.36
N ALA A 135 6.25 -14.08 -1.28
CA ALA A 135 5.16 -13.11 -1.27
C ALA A 135 5.72 -11.68 -1.39
N GLY A 136 5.11 -10.87 -2.26
CA GLY A 136 5.58 -9.53 -2.63
C GLY A 136 6.77 -9.52 -3.60
N SER A 137 7.10 -10.64 -4.25
CA SER A 137 8.20 -10.70 -5.23
C SER A 137 7.84 -10.06 -6.58
N ILE A 138 8.80 -10.07 -7.51
CA ILE A 138 8.59 -9.61 -8.89
C ILE A 138 7.41 -10.28 -9.61
N THR A 139 7.07 -11.54 -9.27
CA THR A 139 5.90 -12.25 -9.84
C THR A 139 4.55 -11.59 -9.55
N GLN A 140 4.55 -10.68 -8.58
CA GLN A 140 3.39 -9.96 -8.07
C GLN A 140 3.50 -8.46 -8.34
N VAL A 141 4.69 -7.89 -8.18
CA VAL A 141 4.94 -6.46 -8.43
C VAL A 141 4.87 -6.14 -9.92
N LEU A 142 5.49 -6.93 -10.80
CA LEU A 142 5.50 -6.63 -12.22
C LEU A 142 4.09 -6.60 -12.84
N PRO A 143 3.21 -7.60 -12.62
CA PRO A 143 1.85 -7.53 -13.15
C PRO A 143 1.06 -6.32 -12.65
N GLN A 144 1.28 -5.89 -11.39
CA GLN A 144 0.66 -4.67 -10.85
C GLN A 144 1.08 -3.43 -11.63
N GLU A 145 2.38 -3.25 -11.88
CA GLU A 145 2.89 -2.09 -12.63
C GLU A 145 2.39 -2.10 -14.08
N ILE A 146 2.30 -3.28 -14.71
CA ILE A 146 1.68 -3.41 -16.04
C ILE A 146 0.20 -3.01 -16.00
N GLY A 147 -0.53 -3.42 -14.95
CA GLY A 147 -1.92 -3.00 -14.73
C GLY A 147 -2.06 -1.48 -14.67
N ARG A 148 -1.15 -0.78 -13.98
CA ARG A 148 -1.11 0.70 -13.93
C ARG A 148 -0.88 1.32 -15.31
N ILE A 149 0.04 0.77 -16.08
CA ILE A 149 0.34 1.24 -17.45
C ILE A 149 -0.87 1.06 -18.35
N ILE A 150 -1.49 -0.13 -18.34
CA ILE A 150 -2.70 -0.44 -19.12
C ILE A 150 -3.82 0.54 -18.79
N LEU A 151 -4.15 0.72 -17.51
CA LEU A 151 -5.18 1.66 -17.10
C LEU A 151 -4.86 3.09 -17.55
N SER A 152 -3.60 3.52 -17.38
CA SER A 152 -3.20 4.87 -17.77
C SER A 152 -3.33 5.13 -19.27
N GLN A 153 -3.01 4.14 -20.10
CA GLN A 153 -3.07 4.25 -21.55
C GLN A 153 -4.51 4.14 -22.10
N LEU A 154 -5.43 3.51 -21.36
CA LEU A 154 -6.84 3.40 -21.74
C LEU A 154 -7.71 4.55 -21.23
N SER A 155 -7.50 4.99 -19.98
CA SER A 155 -8.42 5.89 -19.27
C SER A 155 -7.80 7.22 -18.83
N GLY A 156 -6.51 7.44 -19.12
CA GLY A 156 -5.77 8.64 -18.73
C GLY A 156 -5.11 8.54 -17.36
N ARG A 157 -4.56 9.66 -16.87
CA ARG A 157 -3.75 9.69 -15.64
C ARG A 157 -4.58 10.07 -14.44
N VAL A 158 -4.31 9.41 -13.31
CA VAL A 158 -4.76 9.91 -12.02
C VAL A 158 -3.90 11.08 -11.57
N SER A 159 -4.52 12.05 -10.91
CA SER A 159 -3.79 13.04 -10.15
C SER A 159 -4.26 13.02 -8.72
N GLN A 160 -3.43 12.43 -7.87
CA GLN A 160 -3.68 12.25 -6.46
C GLN A 160 -4.01 13.58 -5.77
N ILE A 161 -5.09 13.58 -5.00
CA ILE A 161 -5.52 14.74 -4.22
C ILE A 161 -4.91 14.70 -2.82
N VAL A 162 -4.86 13.51 -2.20
CA VAL A 162 -4.48 13.34 -0.80
C VAL A 162 -2.98 13.10 -0.68
N PRO A 163 -2.20 13.91 0.06
CA PRO A 163 -0.74 13.81 0.17
C PRO A 163 -0.26 12.69 1.12
N LYS A 164 -1.11 11.70 1.40
CA LYS A 164 -0.79 10.58 2.28
C LYS A 164 -0.37 9.36 1.49
N GLU A 165 0.38 8.47 2.13
CA GLU A 165 0.72 7.19 1.54
C GLU A 165 -0.56 6.36 1.32
N HIS A 166 -0.63 5.74 0.15
CA HIS A 166 -1.71 4.83 -0.22
C HIS A 166 -1.44 3.45 0.38
N TYR A 167 -2.48 2.87 0.95
CA TYR A 167 -2.44 1.53 1.54
C TYR A 167 -3.73 0.82 1.18
N PHE A 168 -3.67 -0.51 1.08
CA PHE A 168 -4.76 -1.33 0.56
C PHE A 168 -6.11 -1.10 1.25
N CYS A 169 -6.09 -0.81 2.56
CA CYS A 169 -7.31 -0.64 3.37
C CYS A 169 -7.72 0.83 3.58
N THR A 170 -6.87 1.77 3.20
CA THR A 170 -6.99 3.18 3.56
C THR A 170 -7.95 3.90 2.63
N GLN A 171 -8.75 4.79 3.20
CA GLN A 171 -9.61 5.67 2.42
C GLN A 171 -8.77 6.77 1.78
N THR A 172 -8.88 6.94 0.47
CA THR A 172 -8.20 7.98 -0.32
C THR A 172 -9.23 8.73 -1.19
N ASP A 173 -8.82 9.38 -2.28
CA ASP A 173 -9.77 9.90 -3.27
C ASP A 173 -10.27 8.81 -4.24
N ARG A 174 -11.45 9.00 -4.85
CA ARG A 174 -12.10 7.98 -5.68
C ARG A 174 -11.26 7.56 -6.89
N ALA A 175 -10.56 8.50 -7.52
CA ALA A 175 -9.75 8.24 -8.71
C ALA A 175 -8.48 7.46 -8.33
N THR A 176 -7.79 7.86 -7.26
CA THR A 176 -6.66 7.12 -6.70
C THR A 176 -7.07 5.72 -6.26
N ALA A 177 -8.19 5.58 -5.54
CA ALA A 177 -8.69 4.28 -5.10
C ALA A 177 -8.95 3.34 -6.29
N PHE A 178 -9.50 3.88 -7.39
CA PHE A 178 -9.70 3.12 -8.60
C PHE A 178 -8.38 2.75 -9.27
N TYR A 179 -7.45 3.69 -9.39
CA TYR A 179 -6.15 3.50 -10.02
C TYR A 179 -5.31 2.42 -9.33
N GLU A 180 -5.12 2.56 -8.02
CA GLU A 180 -4.33 1.62 -7.23
C GLU A 180 -5.06 0.30 -7.03
N GLY A 181 -6.38 0.33 -6.78
CA GLY A 181 -7.17 -0.88 -6.66
C GLY A 181 -7.20 -1.72 -7.94
N PHE A 182 -7.26 -1.08 -9.12
CA PHE A 182 -7.10 -1.78 -10.38
C PHE A 182 -5.68 -2.36 -10.53
N ALA A 183 -4.64 -1.67 -10.08
CA ALA A 183 -3.29 -2.25 -10.12
C ALA A 183 -3.14 -3.46 -9.18
N GLU A 184 -3.60 -3.34 -7.93
CA GLU A 184 -3.49 -4.39 -6.90
C GLU A 184 -4.28 -5.65 -7.26
N HIS A 185 -5.35 -5.57 -8.08
CA HIS A 185 -6.02 -6.79 -8.55
C HIS A 185 -5.11 -7.63 -9.46
N PHE A 186 -4.24 -7.02 -10.27
CA PHE A 186 -3.27 -7.77 -11.10
C PHE A 186 -2.31 -8.58 -10.21
N ARG A 187 -1.86 -7.99 -9.09
CA ARG A 187 -1.05 -8.69 -8.09
C ARG A 187 -1.79 -9.90 -7.51
N PHE A 188 -3.07 -9.75 -7.17
CA PHE A 188 -3.85 -10.87 -6.65
C PHE A 188 -4.04 -11.98 -7.69
N ILE A 189 -4.45 -11.60 -8.90
CA ILE A 189 -4.71 -12.54 -10.00
C ILE A 189 -3.43 -13.27 -10.44
N SER A 190 -2.25 -12.64 -10.31
CA SER A 190 -0.98 -13.29 -10.66
C SER A 190 -0.72 -14.54 -9.83
N VAL A 191 -1.03 -14.51 -8.54
CA VAL A 191 -0.90 -15.66 -7.65
C VAL A 191 -2.01 -16.69 -7.91
N GLN A 192 -3.24 -16.25 -8.15
CA GLN A 192 -4.36 -17.18 -8.40
C GLN A 192 -4.20 -17.95 -9.71
N SER A 193 -3.63 -17.28 -10.73
CA SER A 193 -3.46 -17.79 -12.08
C SER A 193 -2.04 -18.31 -12.35
N GLU A 194 -1.19 -18.41 -11.34
CA GLU A 194 0.16 -18.96 -11.47
C GLU A 194 0.08 -20.45 -11.87
N PRO A 195 0.59 -20.85 -13.05
CA PRO A 195 0.60 -22.24 -13.48
C PRO A 195 1.60 -23.11 -12.72
N ASP A 196 2.69 -22.55 -12.19
CA ASP A 196 3.64 -23.30 -11.37
C ASP A 196 3.11 -23.47 -9.93
N GLU A 197 2.52 -24.64 -9.68
CA GLU A 197 2.01 -25.01 -8.36
C GLU A 197 3.06 -24.96 -7.24
N ARG A 198 4.36 -25.11 -7.56
CA ARG A 198 5.43 -24.95 -6.56
C ARG A 198 5.56 -23.49 -6.15
N ILE A 199 5.56 -22.56 -7.11
CA ILE A 199 5.62 -21.11 -6.84
C ILE A 199 4.38 -20.71 -6.04
N LYS A 200 3.19 -21.08 -6.52
CA LYS A 200 1.93 -20.79 -5.86
C LYS A 200 1.88 -21.30 -4.42
N ARG A 201 2.28 -22.55 -4.19
CA ARG A 201 2.35 -23.15 -2.84
C ARG A 201 3.37 -22.42 -1.95
N THR A 202 4.54 -22.07 -2.47
CA THR A 202 5.56 -21.34 -1.70
C THR A 202 5.05 -19.97 -1.25
N ILE A 203 4.37 -19.24 -2.14
CA ILE A 203 3.74 -17.95 -1.81
C ILE A 203 2.68 -18.15 -0.71
N GLN A 204 1.83 -19.17 -0.82
CA GLN A 204 0.82 -19.49 0.20
C GLN A 204 1.45 -19.85 1.55
N GLU A 205 2.57 -20.58 1.56
CA GLU A 205 3.34 -20.91 2.77
C GLU A 205 3.91 -19.63 3.41
N ASP A 206 4.53 -18.73 2.63
CA ASP A 206 5.04 -17.44 3.12
C ASP A 206 3.92 -16.56 3.71
N LEU A 207 2.75 -16.48 3.03
CA LEU A 207 1.58 -15.76 3.54
C LEU A 207 1.07 -16.35 4.88
N ARG A 208 1.11 -17.68 5.05
CA ARG A 208 0.76 -18.34 6.32
C ARG A 208 1.77 -18.02 7.42
N GLU A 209 3.07 -18.06 7.11
CA GLU A 209 4.13 -17.71 8.06
C GLU A 209 4.00 -16.24 8.52
N ILE A 210 3.77 -15.33 7.58
CA ILE A 210 3.47 -13.92 7.86
C ILE A 210 2.24 -13.82 8.77
N GLY A 211 1.16 -14.57 8.47
CA GLY A 211 -0.07 -14.59 9.27
C GLY A 211 0.10 -15.11 10.69
N VAL A 212 1.05 -16.02 10.94
CA VAL A 212 1.40 -16.51 12.30
C VAL A 212 2.27 -15.48 13.04
N TRP A 213 3.13 -14.77 12.32
CA TRP A 213 4.09 -13.82 12.89
C TRP A 213 3.48 -12.45 13.22
N LEU A 214 2.61 -11.92 12.35
CA LEU A 214 2.03 -10.58 12.45
C LEU A 214 1.17 -10.30 13.70
N PRO A 215 0.33 -11.21 14.23
CA PRO A 215 -0.63 -10.89 15.28
C PRO A 215 -0.01 -10.19 16.49
N LYS A 216 1.19 -10.61 16.91
CA LYS A 216 1.94 -9.96 17.98
C LYS A 216 2.15 -8.47 17.72
N TYR A 217 2.64 -8.11 16.53
CA TYR A 217 2.94 -6.72 16.18
C TYR A 217 1.66 -5.89 16.07
N ILE A 218 0.61 -6.44 15.47
CA ILE A 218 -0.68 -5.78 15.31
C ILE A 218 -1.33 -5.53 16.69
N HIS A 219 -1.29 -6.50 17.61
CA HIS A 219 -1.77 -6.33 18.97
C HIS A 219 -0.92 -5.34 19.77
N GLY A 220 0.40 -5.44 19.68
CA GLY A 220 1.33 -4.52 20.34
C GLY A 220 1.17 -3.08 19.85
N PHE A 221 1.03 -2.87 18.53
CA PHE A 221 0.78 -1.56 17.93
C PHE A 221 -0.55 -0.98 18.41
N ARG A 222 -1.62 -1.78 18.46
CA ARG A 222 -2.89 -1.37 19.05
C ARG A 222 -2.73 -0.96 20.52
N ARG A 223 -1.94 -1.67 21.31
CA ARG A 223 -1.69 -1.34 22.72
C ARG A 223 -0.90 -0.04 22.83
N ASP A 224 0.11 0.19 22.00
CA ASP A 224 0.91 1.42 21.98
C ASP A 224 0.09 2.69 21.69
N TYR A 225 -1.04 2.57 20.98
CA TYR A 225 -1.96 3.69 20.78
C TYR A 225 -2.98 3.87 21.91
N ASN A 226 -3.43 2.77 22.52
CA ASN A 226 -4.58 2.77 23.44
C ASN A 226 -4.21 2.81 24.92
N LEU A 227 -3.02 2.34 25.29
CA LEU A 227 -2.59 2.25 26.68
C LEU A 227 -1.55 3.34 26.98
N LYS A 228 -1.79 4.09 28.06
CA LYS A 228 -0.91 5.16 28.51
C LYS A 228 0.39 4.60 29.11
N GLY A 229 1.45 5.39 29.09
CA GLY A 229 2.73 5.04 29.71
C GLY A 229 3.51 3.93 29.00
N ARG A 230 3.18 3.63 27.74
CA ARG A 230 3.95 2.69 26.91
C ARG A 230 5.05 3.40 26.16
N PHE A 231 6.09 2.64 25.85
CA PHE A 231 7.28 3.14 25.18
C PHE A 231 7.15 3.24 23.65
N GLY A 232 6.12 2.62 23.06
CA GLY A 232 5.91 2.67 21.61
C GLY A 232 6.79 1.71 20.81
N VAL A 233 7.19 0.55 21.36
CA VAL A 233 8.10 -0.41 20.71
C VAL A 233 7.53 -0.94 19.39
N PHE A 234 6.23 -1.21 19.33
CA PHE A 234 5.58 -1.77 18.14
C PHE A 234 5.32 -0.69 17.10
N ARG A 235 5.06 0.54 17.55
CA ARG A 235 5.08 1.73 16.69
C ARG A 235 6.45 1.94 16.05
N ALA A 236 7.50 1.90 16.85
CA ALA A 236 8.86 2.06 16.37
C ALA A 236 9.28 0.94 15.41
N SER A 237 8.88 -0.31 15.67
CA SER A 237 9.21 -1.42 14.77
C SER A 237 8.35 -1.52 13.51
N ALA A 238 7.41 -0.59 13.26
CA ALA A 238 6.52 -0.61 12.09
C ALA A 238 7.23 -0.81 10.73
N PRO A 239 8.39 -0.18 10.45
CA PRO A 239 9.13 -0.44 9.20
C PRO A 239 9.45 -1.91 8.91
N VAL A 240 9.57 -2.74 9.96
CA VAL A 240 9.94 -4.16 9.83
C VAL A 240 8.73 -5.04 9.52
N TRP A 241 7.57 -4.75 10.09
CA TRP A 241 6.40 -5.65 10.03
C TRP A 241 5.25 -5.12 9.19
N TYR A 242 5.10 -3.80 9.03
CA TYR A 242 3.97 -3.21 8.32
C TYR A 242 3.97 -3.53 6.81
N PRO A 243 5.13 -3.55 6.09
CA PRO A 243 5.13 -3.98 4.69
C PRO A 243 4.62 -5.43 4.51
N LYS A 244 4.92 -6.32 5.45
CA LYS A 244 4.40 -7.70 5.46
C LYS A 244 2.89 -7.75 5.69
N LEU A 245 2.35 -6.81 6.47
CA LEU A 245 0.91 -6.67 6.66
C LEU A 245 0.22 -6.23 5.36
N GLU A 246 0.79 -5.27 4.63
CA GLU A 246 0.26 -4.85 3.31
C GLU A 246 0.26 -6.03 2.32
N ILE A 247 1.38 -6.76 2.21
CA ILE A 247 1.47 -7.98 1.38
C ILE A 247 0.37 -8.98 1.76
N MET A 248 0.18 -9.26 3.05
CA MET A 248 -0.84 -10.21 3.52
C MET A 248 -2.26 -9.73 3.16
N ARG A 249 -2.55 -8.43 3.27
CA ARG A 249 -3.87 -7.84 2.99
C ARG A 249 -4.27 -8.01 1.52
N ASN A 250 -3.33 -7.78 0.60
CA ASN A 250 -3.57 -7.92 -0.85
C ASN A 250 -4.07 -9.31 -1.27
N HIS A 251 -3.88 -10.32 -0.42
CA HIS A 251 -4.42 -11.67 -0.64
C HIS A 251 -5.55 -12.01 0.33
N THR A 252 -5.26 -12.01 1.63
CA THR A 252 -6.16 -12.58 2.65
C THR A 252 -7.41 -11.74 2.87
N PHE A 253 -7.38 -10.42 2.63
CA PHE A 253 -8.56 -9.59 2.83
C PHE A 253 -9.56 -9.72 1.68
N ILE A 254 -9.07 -10.00 0.47
CA ILE A 254 -9.88 -10.33 -0.71
C ILE A 254 -10.58 -11.67 -0.50
N GLU A 255 -9.83 -12.70 -0.09
CA GLU A 255 -10.36 -14.05 0.15
C GLU A 255 -11.32 -14.08 1.35
N GLY A 256 -10.94 -13.41 2.45
CA GLY A 256 -11.69 -13.39 3.71
C GLY A 256 -12.82 -12.34 3.78
N ARG A 257 -13.04 -11.56 2.71
CA ARG A 257 -14.04 -10.45 2.66
C ARG A 257 -13.89 -9.43 3.79
N LEU A 258 -12.69 -9.30 4.35
CA LEU A 258 -12.42 -8.38 5.45
C LEU A 258 -12.36 -6.92 4.98
N ILE A 259 -12.11 -6.69 3.69
CA ILE A 259 -12.05 -5.34 3.12
C ILE A 259 -13.39 -4.59 3.14
N GLN A 260 -14.51 -5.33 3.23
CA GLN A 260 -15.86 -4.79 3.40
C GLN A 260 -16.04 -4.03 4.73
N ARG A 261 -15.10 -4.22 5.66
CA ARG A 261 -15.11 -3.65 7.01
C ARG A 261 -14.23 -2.39 7.02
N PRO A 262 -14.71 -1.30 7.63
CA PRO A 262 -13.86 -0.12 7.84
C PRO A 262 -12.78 -0.42 8.89
N PRO A 263 -11.71 0.38 8.97
CA PRO A 263 -10.73 0.27 10.04
C PRO A 263 -11.35 0.46 11.43
N GLN A 264 -10.90 -0.34 12.40
CA GLN A 264 -11.18 -0.10 13.81
C GLN A 264 -10.42 1.15 14.29
N LEU A 265 -11.12 2.04 14.99
CA LEU A 265 -10.53 3.26 15.53
C LEU A 265 -9.80 3.01 16.86
N SER A 266 -8.77 3.80 17.14
CA SER A 266 -8.12 3.81 18.46
C SER A 266 -8.93 4.62 19.47
N ARG A 267 -8.70 4.36 20.77
CA ARG A 267 -9.24 5.10 21.91
C ARG A 267 -8.31 6.25 22.36
N ASN A 268 -7.39 6.66 21.50
CA ASN A 268 -6.43 7.72 21.82
C ASN A 268 -7.13 9.09 21.84
N ASP A 269 -6.80 9.96 22.79
CA ASP A 269 -7.43 11.27 22.91
C ASP A 269 -6.98 12.27 21.81
N ASP A 270 -5.83 12.04 21.18
CA ASP A 270 -5.30 12.89 20.09
C ASP A 270 -5.89 12.48 18.73
N PRO A 271 -6.71 13.34 18.09
CA PRO A 271 -7.34 13.02 16.80
C PRO A 271 -6.33 12.79 15.67
N TRP A 272 -5.16 13.44 15.69
CA TRP A 272 -4.14 13.24 14.66
C TRP A 272 -3.48 11.86 14.76
N LEU A 273 -3.28 11.38 15.99
CA LEU A 273 -2.84 9.99 16.21
C LEU A 273 -3.94 8.99 15.86
N GLN A 274 -5.21 9.32 16.11
CA GLN A 274 -6.32 8.47 15.68
C GLN A 274 -6.40 8.35 14.15
N ILE A 275 -6.23 9.45 13.39
CA ILE A 275 -6.18 9.42 11.92
C ILE A 275 -5.05 8.52 11.44
N LEU A 276 -3.83 8.68 11.99
CA LEU A 276 -2.71 7.82 11.63
C LEU A 276 -2.97 6.34 11.96
N TYR A 277 -3.59 6.05 13.11
CA TYR A 277 -3.96 4.67 13.47
C TYR A 277 -5.01 4.10 12.51
N LYS A 278 -5.99 4.92 12.12
CA LYS A 278 -7.00 4.57 11.13
C LYS A 278 -6.34 4.25 9.79
N ASP A 279 -5.44 5.09 9.31
CA ASP A 279 -4.72 4.89 8.04
C ASP A 279 -3.79 3.65 8.11
N ALA A 280 -3.26 3.29 9.29
CA ALA A 280 -2.56 2.02 9.47
C ALA A 280 -3.50 0.79 9.31
N SER A 281 -4.80 0.98 9.51
CA SER A 281 -5.87 -0.01 9.30
C SER A 281 -5.66 -1.37 9.97
N VAL A 282 -4.86 -1.43 11.05
CA VAL A 282 -4.29 -2.69 11.61
C VAL A 282 -5.35 -3.74 11.96
N TRP A 283 -6.57 -3.32 12.30
CA TRP A 283 -7.71 -4.20 12.52
C TRP A 283 -8.94 -3.68 11.77
N PRO A 284 -9.72 -4.56 11.10
CA PRO A 284 -11.05 -4.21 10.65
C PRO A 284 -12.04 -4.14 11.83
N ASP A 285 -13.00 -3.22 11.75
CA ASP A 285 -14.18 -3.21 12.62
C ASP A 285 -15.22 -4.20 12.07
N ILE A 286 -15.23 -5.41 12.62
CA ILE A 286 -16.14 -6.49 12.20
C ILE A 286 -17.62 -6.19 12.50
N THR A 287 -17.92 -5.16 13.30
CA THR A 287 -19.30 -4.82 13.69
C THR A 287 -20.02 -3.95 12.66
N ARG A 288 -19.28 -3.40 11.69
CA ARG A 288 -19.81 -2.44 10.71
C ARG A 288 -19.43 -2.83 9.29
N TYR A 289 -20.19 -2.33 8.34
CA TYR A 289 -19.81 -2.34 6.93
C TYR A 289 -19.37 -0.93 6.55
N ARG A 290 -18.54 -0.83 5.51
CA ARG A 290 -18.25 0.46 4.87
C ARG A 290 -19.55 1.07 4.34
N THR A 291 -19.57 2.37 4.10
CA THR A 291 -20.63 3.02 3.31
C THR A 291 -20.27 2.98 1.82
N MET A 292 -21.21 3.24 0.92
CA MET A 292 -20.94 3.32 -0.52
C MET A 292 -19.82 4.35 -0.81
N ASN A 293 -19.91 5.56 -0.22
CA ASN A 293 -18.87 6.60 -0.36
C ASN A 293 -17.49 6.13 0.11
N ASN A 294 -17.42 5.39 1.20
CA ASN A 294 -16.16 4.90 1.72
C ASN A 294 -15.61 3.74 0.86
N ALA A 295 -16.49 2.85 0.40
CA ALA A 295 -16.15 1.70 -0.43
C ALA A 295 -15.56 2.12 -1.80
N VAL A 296 -16.17 3.10 -2.48
CA VAL A 296 -15.65 3.60 -3.77
C VAL A 296 -14.33 4.36 -3.66
N ALA A 297 -13.94 4.71 -2.44
CA ALA A 297 -12.72 5.45 -2.12
C ALA A 297 -11.68 4.59 -1.39
N THR A 298 -11.79 3.26 -1.48
CA THR A 298 -10.87 2.30 -0.86
C THR A 298 -10.31 1.34 -1.91
N GLU A 299 -8.98 1.34 -2.06
CA GLU A 299 -8.25 0.55 -3.06
C GLU A 299 -8.58 -0.93 -3.01
N GLY A 300 -8.55 -1.52 -1.82
CA GLY A 300 -8.80 -2.95 -1.66
C GLY A 300 -10.22 -3.37 -2.02
N VAL A 301 -11.22 -2.48 -1.92
CA VAL A 301 -12.59 -2.78 -2.38
C VAL A 301 -12.61 -2.87 -3.89
N ILE A 302 -11.95 -1.93 -4.58
CA ILE A 302 -11.83 -1.94 -6.04
C ILE A 302 -11.01 -3.14 -6.51
N ALA A 303 -9.90 -3.46 -5.84
CA ALA A 303 -9.10 -4.65 -6.13
C ALA A 303 -9.91 -5.94 -5.98
N THR A 304 -10.73 -6.03 -4.93
CA THR A 304 -11.64 -7.16 -4.70
C THR A 304 -12.70 -7.24 -5.79
N PHE A 305 -13.26 -6.11 -6.22
CA PHE A 305 -14.25 -6.06 -7.30
C PHE A 305 -13.68 -6.65 -8.60
N PHE A 306 -12.53 -6.17 -9.06
CA PHE A 306 -11.91 -6.69 -10.30
C PHE A 306 -11.46 -8.14 -10.13
N SER A 307 -10.92 -8.52 -8.98
CA SER A 307 -10.56 -9.90 -8.69
C SER A 307 -11.76 -10.84 -8.79
N TYR A 308 -12.92 -10.42 -8.27
CA TYR A 308 -14.15 -11.20 -8.33
C TYR A 308 -14.76 -11.22 -9.74
N LEU A 309 -14.63 -10.13 -10.50
CA LEU A 309 -15.05 -10.07 -11.90
C LEU A 309 -14.27 -11.06 -12.76
N ILE A 310 -12.94 -11.07 -12.64
CA ILE A 310 -12.04 -12.04 -13.29
C ILE A 310 -12.34 -13.48 -12.83
N ALA A 311 -12.65 -13.68 -11.55
CA ALA A 311 -13.00 -15.00 -11.03
C ALA A 311 -14.38 -15.50 -11.50
N SER A 312 -15.28 -14.59 -11.86
CA SER A 312 -16.69 -14.87 -12.17
C SER A 312 -16.88 -15.77 -13.40
N ASN A 313 -18.13 -16.20 -13.63
CA ASN A 313 -18.50 -16.92 -14.86
C ASN A 313 -18.65 -16.00 -16.09
N GLY A 314 -18.65 -14.68 -15.93
CA GLY A 314 -18.71 -13.73 -17.05
C GLY A 314 -17.59 -13.96 -18.06
N LYS A 315 -16.43 -14.45 -17.60
CA LYS A 315 -15.28 -14.78 -18.45
C LYS A 315 -15.55 -15.85 -19.52
N LYS A 316 -16.60 -16.64 -19.34
CA LYS A 316 -17.04 -17.69 -20.29
C LYS A 316 -18.09 -17.19 -21.28
N ASN A 317 -18.58 -15.96 -21.11
CA ASN A 317 -19.53 -15.35 -22.03
C ASN A 317 -18.74 -14.70 -23.17
N TYR A 318 -18.65 -15.41 -24.28
CA TYR A 318 -17.97 -14.94 -25.48
C TYR A 318 -18.92 -14.10 -26.34
N TYR A 319 -18.37 -13.07 -26.97
CA TYR A 319 -19.09 -12.18 -27.88
C TYR A 319 -18.80 -12.55 -29.34
N PRO A 320 -19.59 -12.02 -30.30
CA PRO A 320 -19.35 -12.31 -31.71
C PRO A 320 -17.90 -11.98 -32.13
N PRO A 321 -17.27 -12.75 -33.03
CA PRO A 321 -15.88 -12.56 -33.43
C PRO A 321 -15.51 -11.10 -33.76
N LEU A 322 -16.42 -10.35 -34.39
CA LEU A 322 -16.19 -8.95 -34.73
C LEU A 322 -15.78 -8.07 -33.53
N TYR A 323 -16.26 -8.38 -32.32
CA TYR A 323 -15.89 -7.66 -31.10
C TYR A 323 -14.38 -7.78 -30.80
N TYR A 324 -13.78 -8.95 -31.03
CA TYR A 324 -12.39 -9.20 -30.68
C TYR A 324 -11.39 -8.69 -31.72
N ARG A 325 -11.85 -8.36 -32.94
CA ARG A 325 -10.98 -7.88 -34.03
C ARG A 325 -10.16 -6.67 -33.61
N ASP A 326 -10.73 -5.77 -32.82
CA ASP A 326 -10.03 -4.59 -32.34
C ASP A 326 -8.77 -4.93 -31.51
N PHE A 327 -8.68 -6.11 -30.91
CA PHE A 327 -7.57 -6.50 -30.04
C PHE A 327 -6.52 -7.40 -30.71
N LEU A 328 -6.80 -7.92 -31.90
CA LEU A 328 -5.95 -8.90 -32.59
C LEU A 328 -5.03 -8.19 -33.60
N PRO A 329 -3.86 -8.76 -33.95
CA PRO A 329 -2.89 -8.08 -34.83
C PRO A 329 -3.31 -7.99 -36.31
N ASP A 330 -4.22 -8.86 -36.77
CA ASP A 330 -4.65 -8.92 -38.18
C ASP A 330 -6.18 -8.77 -38.32
N ASP A 331 -6.58 -8.09 -39.40
CA ASP A 331 -7.96 -7.96 -39.89
C ASP A 331 -8.53 -9.26 -40.51
N SER A 332 -7.76 -10.35 -40.52
CA SER A 332 -8.13 -11.57 -41.20
C SER A 332 -9.20 -12.35 -40.41
N THR A 333 -10.30 -12.62 -41.12
CA THR A 333 -11.59 -13.23 -40.72
C THR A 333 -11.59 -14.52 -39.88
N PHE A 334 -10.45 -15.06 -39.45
CA PHE A 334 -10.38 -16.32 -38.69
C PHE A 334 -9.89 -16.11 -37.25
N ILE A 335 -10.82 -15.70 -36.38
CA ILE A 335 -10.57 -15.72 -34.94
C ILE A 335 -10.67 -17.16 -34.48
N PHE A 336 -9.54 -17.79 -34.20
CA PHE A 336 -9.57 -19.02 -33.43
C PHE A 336 -10.08 -18.67 -32.03
N GLU A 337 -11.28 -19.13 -31.72
CA GLU A 337 -11.87 -19.16 -30.36
C GLU A 337 -10.88 -19.75 -29.32
N ARG A 338 -9.86 -20.49 -29.78
CA ARG A 338 -8.74 -21.03 -28.98
C ARG A 338 -7.66 -20.03 -28.57
N GLN A 339 -7.58 -18.83 -29.15
CA GLN A 339 -6.57 -17.80 -28.77
C GLN A 339 -7.02 -16.91 -27.61
N ILE A 340 -8.34 -16.79 -27.42
CA ILE A 340 -8.96 -16.01 -26.34
C ILE A 340 -9.50 -16.98 -25.31
N PHE A 341 -8.63 -17.42 -24.39
CA PHE A 341 -9.08 -18.23 -23.27
C PHE A 341 -9.87 -17.36 -22.27
N PRO A 342 -10.65 -17.97 -21.35
CA PRO A 342 -11.66 -17.24 -20.58
C PRO A 342 -11.10 -16.03 -19.82
N LEU A 343 -9.91 -16.14 -19.22
CA LEU A 343 -9.27 -15.01 -18.52
C LEU A 343 -9.06 -13.80 -19.43
N ARG A 344 -8.50 -14.01 -20.64
CA ARG A 344 -8.31 -12.95 -21.63
C ARG A 344 -9.65 -12.34 -22.03
N ASN A 345 -10.66 -13.16 -22.28
CA ASN A 345 -12.00 -12.66 -22.63
C ASN A 345 -12.51 -11.63 -21.62
N GLU A 346 -12.40 -11.92 -20.32
CA GLU A 346 -12.83 -10.97 -19.29
C GLU A 346 -11.98 -9.69 -19.28
N TYR A 347 -10.66 -9.80 -19.44
CA TYR A 347 -9.80 -8.62 -19.56
C TYR A 347 -10.12 -7.75 -20.78
N LEU A 348 -10.44 -8.35 -21.93
CA LEU A 348 -10.82 -7.59 -23.12
C LEU A 348 -12.11 -6.79 -22.88
N LYS A 349 -13.11 -7.40 -22.22
CA LYS A 349 -14.32 -6.69 -21.77
C LYS A 349 -14.00 -5.53 -20.83
N ILE A 350 -13.14 -5.76 -19.85
CA ILE A 350 -12.66 -4.71 -18.93
C ILE A 350 -11.98 -3.58 -19.72
N PHE A 351 -11.08 -3.89 -20.65
CA PHE A 351 -10.35 -2.89 -21.44
C PHE A 351 -11.28 -2.06 -22.33
N THR A 352 -12.29 -2.69 -22.96
CA THR A 352 -13.33 -1.98 -23.70
C THR A 352 -14.03 -0.95 -22.82
N VAL A 353 -14.44 -1.35 -21.61
CA VAL A 353 -15.18 -0.48 -20.69
C VAL A 353 -14.29 0.65 -20.17
N LEU A 354 -13.05 0.34 -19.78
CA LEU A 354 -12.07 1.34 -19.33
C LEU A 354 -11.83 2.40 -20.41
N ALA A 355 -11.64 1.98 -21.67
CA ALA A 355 -11.36 2.87 -22.79
C ALA A 355 -12.54 3.79 -23.15
N LYS A 356 -13.77 3.27 -23.07
CA LYS A 356 -14.96 3.97 -23.53
C LYS A 356 -15.63 4.82 -22.45
N TYR A 357 -15.59 4.39 -21.19
CA TYR A 357 -16.43 4.95 -20.13
C TYR A 357 -15.66 5.57 -18.97
N VAL A 358 -14.45 5.08 -18.67
CA VAL A 358 -13.70 5.53 -17.50
C VAL A 358 -12.72 6.64 -17.87
N ARG A 359 -12.76 7.72 -17.09
CA ARG A 359 -11.85 8.86 -17.24
C ARG A 359 -11.16 9.14 -15.91
N MET A 360 -9.83 9.07 -15.93
CA MET A 360 -8.97 9.32 -14.76
C MET A 360 -8.55 10.79 -14.64
N ASP A 361 -8.64 11.54 -15.74
CA ASP A 361 -8.19 12.92 -15.86
C ASP A 361 -9.23 13.97 -15.42
N VAL A 362 -10.47 13.54 -15.15
CA VAL A 362 -11.56 14.42 -14.70
C VAL A 362 -11.65 14.37 -13.18
N LEU A 363 -11.39 15.52 -12.54
CA LEU A 363 -11.45 15.68 -11.08
C LEU A 363 -12.89 15.94 -10.56
N ASP A 364 -13.82 16.28 -11.45
CA ASP A 364 -15.18 16.69 -11.10
C ASP A 364 -16.15 15.50 -11.17
N SER A 365 -16.94 15.30 -10.11
CA SER A 365 -18.16 14.45 -10.01
C SER A 365 -18.11 12.96 -10.27
N ARG A 366 -17.18 12.47 -11.07
CA ARG A 366 -17.23 11.09 -11.53
C ARG A 366 -16.62 10.14 -10.53
N THR A 367 -17.33 9.05 -10.32
CA THR A 367 -16.84 7.93 -9.52
C THR A 367 -16.43 6.85 -10.52
N GLN A 368 -15.12 6.66 -10.73
CA GLN A 368 -14.58 5.80 -11.80
C GLN A 368 -15.15 4.37 -11.76
N ILE A 369 -15.39 3.83 -10.56
CA ILE A 369 -16.03 2.52 -10.42
C ILE A 369 -17.50 2.51 -10.82
N ILE A 370 -18.23 3.60 -10.62
CA ILE A 370 -19.62 3.76 -11.08
C ILE A 370 -19.64 3.87 -12.60
N ASP A 371 -18.75 4.69 -13.18
CA ASP A 371 -18.56 4.80 -14.64
C ASP A 371 -18.24 3.43 -15.25
N PHE A 372 -17.39 2.65 -14.59
CA PHE A 372 -17.06 1.29 -15.00
C PHE A 372 -18.28 0.37 -14.93
N ILE A 373 -18.99 0.31 -13.80
CA ILE A 373 -20.14 -0.62 -13.63
C ILE A 373 -21.28 -0.29 -14.60
N GLU A 374 -21.59 0.99 -14.79
CA GLU A 374 -22.62 1.42 -15.74
C GLU A 374 -22.16 1.23 -17.19
N GLY A 375 -20.90 1.53 -17.50
CA GLY A 375 -20.30 1.25 -18.80
C GLY A 375 -20.30 -0.24 -19.15
N TYR A 376 -19.96 -1.10 -18.20
CA TYR A 376 -20.01 -2.56 -18.34
C TYR A 376 -21.44 -3.03 -18.57
N SER A 377 -22.40 -2.52 -17.79
CA SER A 377 -23.83 -2.84 -17.96
C SER A 377 -24.36 -2.40 -19.31
N LYS A 378 -23.79 -1.34 -19.90
CA LYS A 378 -24.19 -0.82 -21.21
C LYS A 378 -23.57 -1.60 -22.37
N GLU A 379 -22.28 -1.94 -22.30
CA GLU A 379 -21.60 -2.74 -23.34
C GLU A 379 -22.03 -4.20 -23.32
N PHE A 380 -22.34 -4.73 -22.13
CA PHE A 380 -22.66 -6.13 -21.89
C PHE A 380 -23.98 -6.28 -21.10
N PRO A 381 -25.15 -5.95 -21.70
CA PRO A 381 -26.43 -5.89 -20.99
C PRO A 381 -26.83 -7.19 -20.28
N ASP A 382 -26.52 -8.34 -20.88
CA ASP A 382 -26.82 -9.66 -20.30
C ASP A 382 -26.03 -9.94 -19.00
N GLU A 383 -24.95 -9.19 -18.77
CA GLU A 383 -24.09 -9.30 -17.59
C GLU A 383 -24.29 -8.17 -16.57
N ALA A 384 -25.24 -7.26 -16.81
CA ALA A 384 -25.50 -6.11 -15.91
C ALA A 384 -25.82 -6.55 -14.47
N GLY A 385 -26.61 -7.61 -14.31
CA GLY A 385 -26.92 -8.18 -12.99
C GLY A 385 -25.69 -8.81 -12.32
N LEU A 386 -24.81 -9.43 -13.11
CA LEU A 386 -23.57 -10.06 -12.63
C LEU A 386 -22.61 -9.00 -12.08
N VAL A 387 -22.33 -7.93 -12.83
CA VAL A 387 -21.39 -6.89 -12.40
C VAL A 387 -21.87 -6.14 -11.15
N LYS A 388 -23.18 -5.87 -11.03
CA LYS A 388 -23.78 -5.27 -9.82
C LYS A 388 -23.77 -6.24 -8.63
N GLY A 389 -23.96 -7.54 -8.87
CA GLY A 389 -23.81 -8.59 -7.86
C GLY A 389 -22.36 -8.73 -7.36
N ILE A 390 -21.38 -8.60 -8.26
CA ILE A 390 -19.96 -8.58 -7.92
C ILE A 390 -19.62 -7.38 -7.04
N TRP A 391 -20.15 -6.20 -7.34
CA TRP A 391 -20.00 -5.03 -6.45
C TRP A 391 -20.49 -5.33 -5.04
N ARG A 392 -21.69 -5.92 -4.91
CA ARG A 392 -22.22 -6.31 -3.59
C ARG A 392 -21.32 -7.32 -2.88
N ALA A 393 -20.80 -8.31 -3.62
CA ALA A 393 -19.89 -9.31 -3.07
C ALA A 393 -18.55 -8.71 -2.63
N ALA A 394 -18.03 -7.71 -3.35
CA ALA A 394 -16.74 -7.08 -3.05
C ALA A 394 -16.83 -6.04 -1.91
N SER A 395 -17.88 -5.20 -1.93
CA SER A 395 -18.05 -4.08 -0.99
C SER A 395 -18.86 -4.44 0.26
N GLY A 396 -19.72 -5.46 0.18
CA GLY A 396 -20.70 -5.80 1.22
C GLY A 396 -21.98 -4.95 1.19
N ILE A 397 -22.16 -4.10 0.17
CA ILE A 397 -23.26 -3.13 0.08
C ILE A 397 -23.92 -3.23 -1.30
N ASP A 398 -25.23 -3.01 -1.36
CA ASP A 398 -25.93 -2.90 -2.64
C ASP A 398 -25.39 -1.74 -3.49
N TYR A 399 -25.38 -1.95 -4.81
CA TYR A 399 -24.90 -0.96 -5.76
C TYR A 399 -25.84 0.25 -5.81
N GLN A 400 -25.28 1.45 -5.63
CA GLN A 400 -26.00 2.73 -5.65
C GLN A 400 -25.22 3.73 -6.51
N PRO A 401 -25.73 4.13 -7.69
CA PRO A 401 -25.00 5.01 -8.60
C PRO A 401 -25.02 6.48 -8.17
N ASP A 402 -25.99 6.88 -7.34
CA ASP A 402 -26.14 8.26 -6.89
C ASP A 402 -25.34 8.48 -5.60
N LEU A 403 -24.18 9.14 -5.73
CA LEU A 403 -23.35 9.56 -4.61
C LEU A 403 -23.23 11.08 -4.57
N PRO A 404 -23.14 11.68 -3.37
CA PRO A 404 -22.79 13.10 -3.30
C PRO A 404 -21.44 13.35 -3.94
N GLU A 405 -21.35 14.51 -4.58
CA GLU A 405 -20.10 15.10 -5.02
C GLU A 405 -19.08 15.14 -3.88
N PRO A 406 -17.81 14.74 -4.10
CA PRO A 406 -16.77 14.95 -3.12
C PRO A 406 -16.65 16.44 -2.78
N LEU A 407 -16.70 16.78 -1.49
CA LEU A 407 -16.50 18.15 -1.01
C LEU A 407 -15.15 18.22 -0.30
N TRP A 408 -14.10 18.39 -1.11
CA TRP A 408 -12.71 18.43 -0.63
C TRP A 408 -12.37 19.76 0.05
N VAL A 409 -11.85 19.65 1.27
CA VAL A 409 -11.45 20.78 2.09
C VAL A 409 -10.06 20.55 2.68
N VAL A 410 -9.43 21.61 3.17
CA VAL A 410 -8.12 21.57 3.82
C VAL A 410 -8.22 22.12 5.23
N ASN A 411 -7.77 21.32 6.21
CA ASN A 411 -7.49 21.79 7.55
C ASN A 411 -6.05 22.30 7.62
N ASN A 412 -5.87 23.62 7.75
CA ASN A 412 -4.56 24.29 7.82
C ASN A 412 -3.92 24.29 9.22
N ASN A 413 -4.60 23.71 10.21
CA ASN A 413 -4.12 23.58 11.58
C ASN A 413 -3.77 22.12 11.89
N ALA A 414 -3.23 21.38 10.91
CA ALA A 414 -2.93 19.98 11.05
C ALA A 414 -1.60 19.70 11.77
N HIS A 415 -1.53 18.55 12.44
CA HIS A 415 -0.31 17.97 13.01
C HIS A 415 -0.19 16.50 12.57
N PHE A 416 -0.47 16.26 11.31
CA PHE A 416 -0.65 14.95 10.70
C PHE A 416 0.69 14.36 10.22
N THR A 417 0.85 13.05 10.35
CA THR A 417 1.96 12.32 9.75
C THR A 417 1.44 11.43 8.63
N PRO A 418 1.87 11.63 7.36
CA PRO A 418 1.27 10.96 6.21
C PRO A 418 1.74 9.53 5.94
N TRP A 419 2.75 9.04 6.67
CA TRP A 419 3.35 7.72 6.48
C TRP A 419 3.28 6.89 7.75
N VAL A 420 2.69 5.70 7.68
CA VAL A 420 2.66 4.75 8.81
C VAL A 420 4.08 4.24 9.13
N LEU A 421 4.88 3.99 8.09
CA LEU A 421 6.27 3.59 8.19
C LEU A 421 7.18 4.69 8.78
N SER A 422 6.78 5.96 8.66
CA SER A 422 7.52 7.13 9.16
C SER A 422 6.72 7.94 10.16
N GLN A 423 5.98 7.28 11.05
CA GLN A 423 5.06 7.97 11.95
C GLN A 423 5.71 9.01 12.89
N PHE A 424 7.02 8.93 13.09
CA PHE A 424 7.82 9.86 13.88
C PHE A 424 8.55 10.92 13.04
N GLY A 425 8.34 10.90 11.73
CA GLY A 425 8.92 11.85 10.78
C GLY A 425 8.26 13.23 10.81
N PRO A 426 8.55 14.07 9.81
CA PRO A 426 8.01 15.42 9.74
C PRO A 426 6.48 15.40 9.65
N LYS A 427 5.84 16.30 10.39
CA LYS A 427 4.39 16.50 10.39
C LYS A 427 3.99 17.53 9.35
N LEU A 428 2.91 17.26 8.64
CA LEU A 428 2.26 18.22 7.76
C LEU A 428 1.36 19.16 8.55
N LYS A 429 1.39 20.44 8.16
CA LYS A 429 0.53 21.49 8.71
C LYS A 429 -0.84 21.57 8.03
N THR A 430 -0.98 20.89 6.89
CA THR A 430 -2.23 20.80 6.14
C THR A 430 -2.68 19.36 6.08
N TYR A 431 -4.00 19.16 6.14
CA TYR A 431 -4.64 17.87 5.96
C TYR A 431 -5.87 18.02 5.08
N PRO A 432 -5.82 17.56 3.82
CA PRO A 432 -6.99 17.55 2.96
C PRO A 432 -7.86 16.32 3.21
N PHE A 433 -9.17 16.51 3.21
CA PHE A 433 -10.14 15.43 3.38
C PHE A 433 -11.48 15.78 2.71
N ASP A 434 -12.25 14.76 2.34
CA ASP A 434 -13.58 14.91 1.74
C ASP A 434 -14.65 14.90 2.82
N ILE A 435 -15.37 16.00 2.99
CA ILE A 435 -16.44 16.13 3.99
C ILE A 435 -17.57 15.12 3.74
N ASN A 436 -17.87 14.80 2.49
CA ASN A 436 -18.94 13.87 2.14
C ASN A 436 -18.57 12.40 2.34
N ASN A 437 -17.30 12.13 2.67
CA ASN A 437 -16.79 10.80 2.95
C ASN A 437 -16.07 10.66 4.29
N CYS A 438 -15.85 11.76 5.02
CA CYS A 438 -15.08 11.74 6.25
C CYS A 438 -15.78 10.97 7.39
N ASP A 439 -14.98 10.48 8.32
CA ASP A 439 -15.48 9.90 9.56
C ASP A 439 -15.47 10.90 10.72
N SER A 440 -15.89 10.43 11.90
CA SER A 440 -15.93 11.28 13.09
C SER A 440 -14.55 11.75 13.54
N VAL A 441 -13.49 10.98 13.27
CA VAL A 441 -12.12 11.32 13.72
C VAL A 441 -11.60 12.52 12.94
N GLU A 442 -11.80 12.53 11.62
CA GLU A 442 -11.43 13.66 10.77
C GLU A 442 -12.19 14.94 11.14
N LEU A 443 -13.48 14.81 11.48
CA LEU A 443 -14.28 15.93 11.97
C LEU A 443 -13.78 16.45 13.32
N ILE A 444 -13.49 15.57 14.28
CA ILE A 444 -12.95 15.94 15.60
C ILE A 444 -11.55 16.59 15.48
N ALA A 445 -10.78 16.28 14.43
CA ALA A 445 -9.50 16.93 14.15
C ALA A 445 -9.65 18.41 13.78
N VAL A 446 -10.85 18.87 13.42
CA VAL A 446 -11.14 20.30 13.22
C VAL A 446 -11.27 20.98 14.58
N LYS A 447 -10.43 21.99 14.81
CA LYS A 447 -10.38 22.72 16.09
C LYS A 447 -11.77 23.23 16.48
N GLY A 448 -12.22 22.87 17.68
CA GLY A 448 -13.51 23.31 18.23
C GLY A 448 -14.70 22.39 17.95
N VAL A 449 -14.54 21.37 17.09
CA VAL A 449 -15.54 20.33 16.86
C VAL A 449 -15.46 19.27 17.95
N THR A 450 -16.57 19.05 18.66
CA THR A 450 -16.66 18.01 19.69
C THR A 450 -17.15 16.67 19.10
N PRO A 451 -17.03 15.54 19.83
CA PRO A 451 -17.63 14.28 19.40
C PRO A 451 -19.15 14.38 19.13
N THR A 452 -19.87 15.18 19.91
CA THR A 452 -21.32 15.42 19.72
C THR A 452 -21.57 16.19 18.41
N ASP A 453 -20.77 17.22 18.13
CA ASP A 453 -20.87 17.97 16.87
C ASP A 453 -20.56 17.07 15.66
N ALA A 454 -19.55 16.20 15.76
CA ALA A 454 -19.21 15.25 14.70
C ALA A 454 -20.35 14.26 14.40
N VAL A 455 -21.04 13.76 15.44
CA VAL A 455 -22.22 12.91 15.26
C VAL A 455 -23.35 13.67 14.55
N GLU A 456 -23.63 14.90 14.95
CA GLU A 456 -24.67 15.73 14.31
C GLU A 456 -24.33 16.02 12.84
N LEU A 457 -23.06 16.34 12.53
CA LEU A 457 -22.59 16.54 11.16
C LEU A 457 -22.80 15.30 10.29
N ILE A 458 -22.44 14.11 10.79
CA ILE A 458 -22.61 12.85 10.07
C ILE A 458 -24.10 12.53 9.88
N GLN A 459 -24.93 12.74 10.91
CA GLN A 459 -26.38 12.54 10.81
C GLN A 459 -27.01 13.48 9.77
N TYR A 460 -26.67 14.76 9.82
CA TYR A 460 -27.14 15.75 8.86
C TYR A 460 -26.72 15.38 7.43
N ARG A 461 -25.44 15.02 7.24
CA ARG A 461 -24.90 14.55 5.95
C ARG A 461 -25.73 13.40 5.39
N ASN A 462 -25.96 12.38 6.20
CA ASN A 462 -26.67 11.17 5.77
C ASN A 462 -28.15 11.47 5.45
N GLN A 463 -28.79 12.36 6.21
CA GLN A 463 -30.19 12.75 5.98
C GLN A 463 -30.39 13.60 4.72
N LYS A 464 -29.40 14.44 4.36
CA LYS A 464 -29.48 15.34 3.21
C LYS A 464 -28.86 14.78 1.93
N GLY A 465 -28.29 13.57 1.99
CA GLY A 465 -27.60 12.95 0.86
C GLY A 465 -26.27 13.62 0.54
N GLY A 466 -25.61 14.23 1.54
CA GLY A 466 -24.36 14.97 1.39
C GLY A 466 -24.49 16.48 1.63
N PHE A 467 -23.34 17.13 1.74
CA PHE A 467 -23.18 18.57 1.77
C PHE A 467 -22.88 19.12 0.38
N GLN A 468 -23.47 20.27 0.06
CA GLN A 468 -23.23 20.98 -1.20
C GLN A 468 -22.16 22.08 -1.06
N SER A 469 -21.94 22.58 0.16
CA SER A 469 -20.95 23.62 0.43
C SER A 469 -20.53 23.66 1.91
N LEU A 470 -19.39 24.30 2.17
CA LEU A 470 -18.93 24.60 3.53
C LEU A 470 -19.92 25.49 4.30
N ALA A 471 -20.57 26.44 3.62
CA ALA A 471 -21.55 27.33 4.23
C ALA A 471 -22.75 26.56 4.79
N GLN A 472 -23.18 25.50 4.11
CA GLN A 472 -24.26 24.63 4.59
C GLN A 472 -23.92 23.98 5.93
N MET A 473 -22.66 23.54 6.12
CA MET A 473 -22.24 22.92 7.38
C MET A 473 -22.29 23.91 8.56
N ALA A 474 -21.75 25.11 8.37
CA ALA A 474 -21.69 26.14 9.41
C ALA A 474 -23.10 26.63 9.82
N SER A 475 -24.12 26.42 8.98
CA SER A 475 -25.50 26.83 9.22
C SER A 475 -26.30 25.87 10.12
N ILE A 476 -25.76 24.69 10.47
CA ILE A 476 -26.51 23.68 11.24
C ILE A 476 -26.79 24.20 12.67
N PRO A 477 -28.07 24.39 13.07
CA PRO A 477 -28.42 25.07 14.32
C PRO A 477 -27.96 24.36 15.59
N LYS A 478 -27.78 23.04 15.54
CA LYS A 478 -27.38 22.22 16.69
C LYS A 478 -25.87 22.19 16.96
N LEU A 479 -25.05 22.71 16.04
CA LEU A 479 -23.60 22.75 16.25
C LEU A 479 -23.23 23.82 17.28
N SER A 480 -22.24 23.50 18.10
CA SER A 480 -21.65 24.45 19.05
C SER A 480 -21.02 25.66 18.34
N PRO A 481 -20.95 26.84 19.00
CA PRO A 481 -20.32 28.02 18.42
C PRO A 481 -18.85 27.78 18.01
N SER A 482 -18.09 27.04 18.83
CA SER A 482 -16.70 26.68 18.52
C SER A 482 -16.57 25.77 17.31
N ALA A 483 -17.50 24.82 17.13
CA ALA A 483 -17.51 23.96 15.95
C ALA A 483 -17.78 24.78 14.68
N ARG A 484 -18.73 25.72 14.71
CA ARG A 484 -19.00 26.59 13.56
C ARG A 484 -17.79 27.46 13.20
N GLU A 485 -17.12 28.02 14.19
CA GLU A 485 -15.89 28.80 13.97
C GLU A 485 -14.78 27.93 13.37
N GLY A 486 -14.57 26.72 13.88
CA GLY A 486 -13.59 25.77 13.35
C GLY A 486 -13.90 25.36 11.90
N LEU A 487 -15.15 25.03 11.60
CA LEU A 487 -15.60 24.67 10.26
C LEU A 487 -15.45 25.84 9.27
N ALA A 488 -15.70 27.08 9.71
CA ALA A 488 -15.53 28.28 8.89
C ALA A 488 -14.06 28.56 8.52
N GLN A 489 -13.09 27.98 9.25
CA GLN A 489 -11.66 28.09 8.94
C GLN A 489 -11.21 27.10 7.86
N LEU A 490 -12.01 26.08 7.54
CA LEU A 490 -11.71 25.15 6.46
C LEU A 490 -11.70 25.89 5.12
N GLN A 491 -10.73 25.55 4.28
CA GLN A 491 -10.60 26.12 2.94
C GLN A 491 -10.92 25.06 1.88
N PRO A 492 -11.50 25.43 0.73
CA PRO A 492 -11.58 24.52 -0.41
C PRO A 492 -10.20 24.00 -0.80
N TYR A 493 -10.12 22.73 -1.19
CA TYR A 493 -8.86 22.16 -1.67
C TYR A 493 -8.39 22.82 -2.98
N GLN A 494 -7.11 23.20 -3.03
CA GLN A 494 -6.43 23.71 -4.22
C GLN A 494 -5.18 22.86 -4.48
N LYS A 495 -5.17 22.17 -5.62
CA LYS A 495 -4.19 21.15 -6.02
C LYS A 495 -2.73 21.63 -6.02
N GLU A 496 -2.50 22.92 -6.27
CA GLU A 496 -1.17 23.50 -6.49
C GLU A 496 -0.33 23.71 -5.22
N LYS A 497 -0.86 23.42 -4.01
CA LYS A 497 -0.22 23.81 -2.74
C LYS A 497 0.37 22.68 -1.89
N ILE A 498 0.30 21.42 -2.32
CA ILE A 498 0.76 20.30 -1.50
C ILE A 498 1.66 19.37 -2.31
N SER A 499 2.97 19.66 -2.32
CA SER A 499 3.99 18.70 -2.75
C SER A 499 4.59 18.03 -1.51
N THR A 500 4.34 16.74 -1.34
CA THR A 500 5.09 15.91 -0.41
C THR A 500 6.24 15.27 -1.18
N LYS A 501 7.47 15.74 -0.95
CA LYS A 501 8.64 14.94 -1.37
C LYS A 501 8.60 13.63 -0.60
N ASN A 502 8.57 12.51 -1.31
CA ASN A 502 8.68 11.20 -0.69
C ASN A 502 9.98 11.15 0.13
N PRO A 503 9.92 10.83 1.43
CA PRO A 503 11.11 10.71 2.26
C PRO A 503 11.99 9.56 1.74
N SER A 504 13.31 9.71 1.86
CA SER A 504 14.23 8.59 1.57
C SER A 504 13.87 7.40 2.47
N PRO A 505 13.90 6.14 1.97
CA PRO A 505 13.64 4.95 2.79
C PRO A 505 14.51 4.88 4.06
N SER A 506 15.74 5.40 4.00
CA SER A 506 16.63 5.50 5.16
C SER A 506 16.06 6.34 6.30
N TRP A 507 15.19 7.31 5.99
CA TRP A 507 14.57 8.19 6.97
C TRP A 507 13.57 7.46 7.88
N PHE A 508 12.94 6.38 7.40
CA PHE A 508 11.98 5.62 8.19
C PHE A 508 12.62 5.05 9.46
N TYR A 509 13.85 4.58 9.36
CA TYR A 509 14.61 4.01 10.48
C TYR A 509 15.20 5.09 11.38
N THR A 510 15.71 6.19 10.81
CA THR A 510 16.38 7.24 11.60
C THR A 510 15.41 8.02 12.47
N TYR A 511 14.26 8.45 11.95
CA TYR A 511 13.25 9.17 12.74
C TYR A 511 12.66 8.29 13.85
N THR A 512 12.40 7.04 13.51
CA THR A 512 11.95 6.01 14.45
C THR A 512 12.94 5.83 15.60
N LEU A 513 14.22 5.62 15.27
CA LEU A 513 15.26 5.45 16.28
C LEU A 513 15.35 6.70 17.13
N TRP A 514 15.41 7.89 16.53
CA TRP A 514 15.52 9.14 17.28
C TRP A 514 14.34 9.38 18.23
N ALA A 515 13.11 9.15 17.77
CA ALA A 515 11.92 9.30 18.63
C ALA A 515 11.91 8.28 19.78
N PHE A 516 12.38 7.05 19.52
CA PHE A 516 12.55 6.04 20.54
C PHE A 516 13.60 6.45 21.58
N LEU A 517 14.77 6.94 21.14
CA LEU A 517 15.84 7.43 22.02
C LEU A 517 15.37 8.62 22.86
N LYS A 518 14.62 9.55 22.27
CA LYS A 518 14.01 10.68 22.99
C LYS A 518 13.02 10.20 24.06
N THR A 519 12.19 9.21 23.73
CA THR A 519 11.26 8.60 24.68
C THR A 519 12.02 7.92 25.82
N ALA A 520 13.07 7.16 25.51
CA ALA A 520 13.96 6.56 26.49
C ALA A 520 14.55 7.58 27.46
N PHE A 521 15.01 8.70 26.93
CA PHE A 521 15.55 9.79 27.74
C PHE A 521 14.50 10.41 28.67
N LEU A 522 13.27 10.61 28.20
CA LEU A 522 12.17 11.13 29.04
C LEU A 522 11.79 10.18 30.17
N TYR A 523 11.66 8.88 29.87
CA TYR A 523 11.44 7.86 30.91
C TYR A 523 12.59 7.80 31.89
N PHE A 524 13.84 7.96 31.42
CA PHE A 524 14.98 8.02 32.30
C PHE A 524 14.90 9.19 33.28
N ILE A 525 14.48 10.39 32.86
CA ILE A 525 14.29 11.52 33.78
C ILE A 525 13.27 11.15 34.87
N VAL A 526 12.14 10.56 34.48
CA VAL A 526 11.09 10.15 35.43
C VAL A 526 11.60 9.06 36.39
N ILE A 527 12.25 8.02 35.87
CA ILE A 527 12.85 6.94 36.66
C ILE A 527 13.93 7.50 37.59
N GLY A 528 14.74 8.44 37.11
CA GLY A 528 15.79 9.11 37.87
C GLY A 528 15.23 9.93 39.04
N LEU A 529 14.12 10.65 38.82
CA LEU A 529 13.40 11.37 39.88
C LEU A 529 12.81 10.42 40.93
N ILE A 530 12.22 9.29 40.49
CA ILE A 530 11.71 8.25 41.39
C ILE A 530 12.86 7.64 42.18
N TYR A 531 13.95 7.27 41.51
CA TYR A 531 15.15 6.70 42.13
C TYR A 531 15.74 7.66 43.17
N PHE A 532 15.85 8.95 42.85
CA PHE A 532 16.29 9.98 43.80
C PHE A 532 15.34 10.06 45.01
N GLY A 533 14.03 10.13 44.78
CA GLY A 533 13.03 10.20 45.86
C GLY A 533 13.08 8.99 46.79
N VAL A 534 13.16 7.77 46.24
CA VAL A 534 13.28 6.54 47.02
C VAL A 534 14.62 6.49 47.77
N ALA A 535 15.72 6.91 47.14
CA ALA A 535 17.01 6.98 47.80
C ALA A 535 16.98 7.91 49.03
N GLN A 536 16.33 9.08 48.92
CA GLN A 536 16.15 10.00 50.05
C GLN A 536 15.30 9.37 51.18
N LEU A 537 14.19 8.70 50.84
CA LEU A 537 13.34 8.00 51.82
C LEU A 537 14.08 6.87 52.56
N LEU A 538 15.01 6.20 51.88
CA LEU A 538 15.83 5.13 52.45
C LEU A 538 17.12 5.62 53.10
N HIS A 539 17.34 6.94 53.21
CA HIS A 539 18.59 7.55 53.68
C HIS A 539 19.84 7.02 52.94
N TYR A 540 19.68 6.69 51.66
CA TYR A 540 20.74 6.23 50.78
C TYR A 540 21.23 7.40 49.91
N HIS A 541 22.55 7.60 49.85
CA HIS A 541 23.17 8.68 49.08
C HIS A 541 23.96 8.13 47.88
N PRO A 542 23.29 7.83 46.75
CA PRO A 542 23.95 7.33 45.55
C PRO A 542 24.90 8.38 44.95
N LYS A 543 26.04 7.92 44.44
CA LYS A 543 27.01 8.80 43.79
C LYS A 543 26.47 9.31 42.45
N PRO A 544 26.82 10.52 42.00
CA PRO A 544 26.40 11.05 40.69
C PRO A 544 26.66 10.09 39.51
N VAL A 545 27.80 9.39 39.52
CA VAL A 545 28.18 8.38 38.51
C VAL A 545 27.16 7.23 38.42
N GLN A 546 26.48 6.90 39.51
CA GLN A 546 25.50 5.81 39.57
C GLN A 546 24.20 6.17 38.82
N TYR A 547 23.83 7.44 38.79
CA TYR A 547 22.73 7.93 37.95
C TYR A 547 23.05 7.79 36.47
N LEU A 548 24.28 8.12 36.07
CA LEU A 548 24.77 7.92 34.70
C LEU A 548 24.82 6.44 34.33
N TRP A 549 25.21 5.57 35.26
CA TRP A 549 25.19 4.13 35.03
C TRP A 549 23.77 3.59 34.83
N ASN A 550 22.82 4.01 35.69
CA ASN A 550 21.41 3.66 35.55
C ASN A 550 20.82 4.16 34.23
N PHE A 551 21.25 5.33 33.75
CA PHE A 551 20.89 5.83 32.42
C PHE A 551 21.34 4.88 31.32
N LEU A 552 22.64 4.59 31.28
CA LEU A 552 23.21 3.72 30.25
C LEU A 552 22.59 2.32 30.30
N GLN A 553 22.31 1.83 31.50
CA GLN A 553 21.66 0.53 31.68
C GLN A 553 20.22 0.54 31.16
N PHE A 554 19.42 1.55 31.51
CA PHE A 554 18.05 1.68 30.99
C PHE A 554 18.03 1.78 29.47
N PHE A 555 18.98 2.53 28.92
CA PHE A 555 19.17 2.71 27.50
C PHE A 555 19.46 1.37 26.79
N LEU A 556 20.43 0.61 27.30
CA LEU A 556 20.78 -0.70 26.76
C LEU A 556 19.62 -1.70 26.87
N LEU A 557 18.89 -1.71 28.00
CA LEU A 557 17.69 -2.52 28.15
C LEU A 557 16.59 -2.12 27.15
N SER A 558 16.43 -0.82 26.88
CA SER A 558 15.43 -0.35 25.90
C SER A 558 15.78 -0.80 24.48
N LEU A 559 17.05 -0.68 24.08
CA LEU A 559 17.53 -1.19 22.79
C LEU A 559 17.37 -2.71 22.70
N LEU A 560 17.70 -3.44 23.77
CA LEU A 560 17.50 -4.88 23.85
C LEU A 560 16.02 -5.27 23.67
N GLY A 561 15.10 -4.47 24.21
CA GLY A 561 13.65 -4.66 24.03
C GLY A 561 13.22 -4.58 22.55
N ILE A 562 13.75 -3.61 21.79
CA ILE A 562 13.52 -3.53 20.33
C ILE A 562 14.07 -4.78 19.65
N VAL A 563 15.33 -5.14 19.93
CA VAL A 563 16.01 -6.27 19.30
C VAL A 563 15.26 -7.57 19.57
N CYS A 564 14.86 -7.82 20.82
CA CYS A 564 14.04 -8.98 21.18
C CYS A 564 12.69 -8.98 20.44
N THR A 565 12.11 -7.79 20.22
CA THR A 565 10.85 -7.66 19.49
C THR A 565 11.01 -7.92 17.99
N ALA A 566 12.15 -7.56 17.40
CA ALA A 566 12.45 -7.80 15.99
C ALA A 566 12.77 -9.28 15.71
N ILE A 567 13.46 -9.97 16.62
CA ILE A 567 13.99 -11.32 16.38
C ILE A 567 12.97 -12.43 16.66
N THR A 568 12.11 -12.30 17.67
CA THR A 568 11.24 -13.40 18.10
C THR A 568 9.85 -12.95 18.51
N THR A 569 8.87 -13.83 18.29
CA THR A 569 7.50 -13.65 18.81
C THR A 569 7.45 -13.79 20.33
N ARG A 570 8.37 -14.55 20.93
CA ARG A 570 8.51 -14.76 22.39
C ARG A 570 9.40 -13.69 23.04
N ASN A 571 9.23 -12.43 22.65
CA ASN A 571 10.09 -11.30 23.04
C ASN A 571 10.20 -11.10 24.55
N ILE A 572 9.09 -11.21 25.29
CA ILE A 572 9.10 -11.02 26.76
C ILE A 572 9.94 -12.10 27.44
N MET A 573 9.79 -13.37 27.05
CA MET A 573 10.56 -14.47 27.65
C MET A 573 12.05 -14.31 27.37
N LEU A 574 12.41 -13.97 26.12
CA LEU A 574 13.80 -13.71 25.75
C LEU A 574 14.37 -12.50 26.52
N PHE A 575 13.63 -11.40 26.57
CA PHE A 575 14.01 -10.19 27.29
C PHE A 575 14.20 -10.46 28.79
N MET A 576 13.26 -11.15 29.42
CA MET A 576 13.36 -11.53 30.83
C MET A 576 14.53 -12.47 31.09
N GLY A 577 14.84 -13.38 30.17
CA GLY A 577 16.04 -14.22 30.24
C GLY A 577 17.32 -13.37 30.32
N PHE A 578 17.46 -12.36 29.45
CA PHE A 578 18.59 -11.42 29.53
C PHE A 578 18.60 -10.60 30.82
N VAL A 579 17.43 -10.12 31.27
CA VAL A 579 17.32 -9.37 32.54
C VAL A 579 17.79 -10.22 33.72
N LEU A 580 17.40 -11.50 33.78
CA LEU A 580 17.86 -12.42 34.83
C LEU A 580 19.37 -12.64 34.81
N VAL A 581 19.97 -12.75 33.62
CA VAL A 581 21.43 -12.85 33.47
C VAL A 581 22.10 -11.56 33.97
N ILE A 582 21.58 -10.38 33.61
CA ILE A 582 22.10 -9.09 34.08
C ILE A 582 22.01 -8.99 35.61
N LEU A 583 20.87 -9.36 36.20
CA LEU A 583 20.68 -9.37 37.65
C LEU A 583 21.63 -10.34 38.36
N ALA A 584 21.85 -11.54 37.81
CA ALA A 584 22.78 -12.52 38.35
C ALA A 584 24.23 -11.99 38.31
N ILE A 585 24.65 -11.38 37.20
CA ILE A 585 25.95 -10.74 37.06
C ILE A 585 26.10 -9.61 38.10
N GLN A 586 25.11 -8.72 38.21
CA GLN A 586 25.12 -7.63 39.20
C GLN A 586 25.29 -8.15 40.62
N TYR A 587 24.53 -9.19 40.99
CA TYR A 587 24.64 -9.82 42.30
C TYR A 587 26.05 -10.40 42.55
N VAL A 588 26.58 -11.20 41.61
CA VAL A 588 27.90 -11.84 41.76
C VAL A 588 29.01 -10.81 42.00
N PHE A 589 29.02 -9.72 41.24
CA PHE A 589 30.04 -8.68 41.34
C PHE A 589 29.84 -7.73 42.52
N ARG A 590 28.60 -7.52 42.99
CA ARG A 590 28.28 -6.48 43.98
C ARG A 590 27.73 -6.99 45.31
N ARG A 591 27.59 -8.31 45.51
CA ARG A 591 27.08 -8.91 46.76
C ARG A 591 27.76 -8.40 48.05
N LYS A 592 29.03 -7.99 47.97
CA LYS A 592 29.78 -7.43 49.11
C LYS A 592 29.33 -6.02 49.53
N GLN A 593 28.50 -5.35 48.73
CA GLN A 593 28.03 -3.97 48.96
C GLN A 593 26.69 -3.90 49.74
N GLY A 594 26.15 -5.04 50.19
CA GLY A 594 24.98 -5.08 51.07
C GLY A 594 23.72 -4.44 50.47
N MET A 595 23.08 -3.53 51.21
CA MET A 595 21.85 -2.82 50.81
C MET A 595 21.96 -2.11 49.46
N ALA A 596 23.13 -1.59 49.11
CA ALA A 596 23.34 -0.92 47.82
C ALA A 596 23.17 -1.87 46.62
N CYS A 597 23.62 -3.13 46.76
CA CYS A 597 23.44 -4.15 45.72
C CYS A 597 21.96 -4.47 45.50
N TRP A 598 21.19 -4.64 46.57
CA TRP A 598 19.75 -4.88 46.48
C TRP A 598 18.99 -3.70 45.88
N PHE A 599 19.38 -2.47 46.22
CA PHE A 599 18.76 -1.27 45.68
C PHE A 599 19.01 -1.13 44.17
N GLU A 600 20.23 -1.38 43.70
CA GLU A 600 20.56 -1.38 42.27
C GLU A 600 19.81 -2.49 41.51
N MET A 601 19.79 -3.70 42.05
CA MET A 601 19.03 -4.81 41.46
C MET A 601 17.53 -4.50 41.40
N GLY A 602 16.97 -3.89 42.45
CA GLY A 602 15.59 -3.42 42.47
C GLY A 602 15.31 -2.38 41.40
N THR A 603 16.26 -1.46 41.16
CA THR A 603 16.17 -0.45 40.09
C THR A 603 16.19 -1.10 38.72
N THR A 604 17.12 -2.04 38.48
CA THR A 604 17.18 -2.85 37.25
C THR A 604 15.86 -3.57 36.99
N LEU A 605 15.31 -4.21 38.02
CA LEU A 605 14.05 -4.94 37.92
C LEU A 605 12.89 -4.00 37.60
N PHE A 606 12.79 -2.86 38.29
CA PHE A 606 11.76 -1.85 38.04
C PHE A 606 11.81 -1.32 36.60
N MET A 607 13.00 -0.94 36.13
CA MET A 607 13.23 -0.53 34.74
C MET A 607 12.81 -1.62 33.75
N SER A 608 13.13 -2.87 34.06
CA SER A 608 12.76 -4.02 33.22
C SER A 608 11.25 -4.25 33.20
N LEU A 609 10.55 -4.08 34.32
CA LEU A 609 9.09 -4.21 34.40
C LEU A 609 8.36 -3.17 33.54
N LEU A 610 8.86 -1.94 33.47
CA LEU A 610 8.34 -0.90 32.57
C LEU A 610 8.48 -1.30 31.09
N LEU A 611 9.62 -1.89 30.74
CA LEU A 611 9.87 -2.40 29.39
C LEU A 611 9.01 -3.63 29.10
N VAL A 612 8.86 -4.56 30.04
CA VAL A 612 7.95 -5.71 29.91
C VAL A 612 6.52 -5.25 29.66
N TYR A 613 6.03 -4.25 30.38
CA TYR A 613 4.73 -3.64 30.12
C TYR A 613 4.61 -3.10 28.69
N SER A 614 5.68 -2.55 28.12
CA SER A 614 5.72 -2.06 26.74
C SER A 614 5.95 -3.15 25.68
N LEU A 615 6.49 -4.31 26.07
CA LEU A 615 6.75 -5.46 25.21
C LEU A 615 5.57 -6.45 25.16
N TYR A 616 4.74 -6.44 26.19
CA TYR A 616 3.40 -7.02 26.21
C TYR A 616 2.54 -6.31 25.19
#